data_AF-A0A7W0ZM87-F1
#
_entry.id   AF-A0A7W0ZM87-F1
#
_cell.length_a   1.000
_cell.length_b   1.000
_cell.length_c   1.000
_cell.angle_alpha   90.00
_cell.angle_beta   90.00
_cell.angle_gamma   90.00
#
_symmetry.space_group_name_H-M   'P 1'
#
loop_
_entity.id
_entity.type
_entity.pdbx_description
1 polymer ?
#
loop_
_entity_poly.entity_id
_entity_poly.type
_entity_poly.pdbx_seq_one_letter_code
_entity_poly.pdbx_strand_id
1 'polypeptide(L)'
;MKTILVLIIATASLAATVAFAGTPPARKRQKAQAAATLTEVKVCPITGTVVKGKGTGNAVVGKHRVYFCCTGCQEAFANLSQEEKEKKVADAVEKQKQMTKKG
;
A
#
# COMPACT_ATOMS: atom_id res chain seq x y z
N MET A 1 36.73 28.82 33.94
CA MET A 1 37.72 27.76 33.63
C MET A 1 38.59 27.47 34.85
N LYS A 2 38.10 26.74 35.87
CA LYS A 2 38.95 26.23 36.98
C LYS A 2 38.26 25.24 37.95
N THR A 3 37.24 24.49 37.54
CA THR A 3 36.61 23.47 38.41
C THR A 3 36.14 22.23 37.64
N ILE A 4 36.65 22.03 36.42
CA ILE A 4 36.48 20.80 35.64
C ILE A 4 37.74 19.96 35.84
N LEU A 5 37.93 19.42 37.03
CA LEU A 5 38.82 18.29 37.31
C LEU A 5 38.69 18.02 38.81
N VAL A 6 37.91 17.00 39.19
CA VAL A 6 37.98 16.23 40.44
C VAL A 6 36.59 15.61 40.66
N LEU A 7 36.59 14.30 40.88
CA LEU A 7 35.45 13.45 41.27
C LEU A 7 34.60 12.83 40.15
N ILE A 8 35.31 12.25 39.19
CA ILE A 8 34.96 11.02 38.46
C ILE A 8 35.10 9.77 39.40
N ILE A 9 34.91 9.89 40.72
CA ILE A 9 35.15 8.78 41.68
C ILE A 9 34.02 8.70 42.72
N ALA A 10 32.80 8.48 42.25
CA ALA A 10 31.72 7.89 43.04
C ALA A 10 31.02 6.80 42.23
N THR A 11 31.83 5.99 41.54
CA THR A 11 31.44 4.68 41.01
C THR A 11 31.44 3.67 42.16
N ALA A 12 30.38 3.62 42.96
CA ALA A 12 30.05 2.46 43.80
C ALA A 12 28.69 2.65 44.51
N SER A 13 27.60 2.23 43.87
CA SER A 13 26.30 1.82 44.46
C SER A 13 25.41 1.48 43.27
N LEU A 14 25.60 0.34 42.61
CA LEU A 14 25.06 -0.98 42.98
C LEU A 14 23.55 -0.95 43.26
N ALA A 15 22.83 -1.69 42.40
CA ALA A 15 21.41 -2.07 42.45
C ALA A 15 20.40 -0.93 42.20
N ALA A 16 19.38 -1.07 41.36
CA ALA A 16 18.56 -2.26 41.16
C ALA A 16 18.02 -2.36 39.73
N THR A 17 18.13 -3.58 39.20
CA THR A 17 17.15 -4.29 38.37
C THR A 17 15.84 -3.55 38.03
N VAL A 18 15.54 -3.45 36.74
CA VAL A 18 14.39 -4.16 36.16
C VAL A 18 14.65 -4.43 34.67
N ALA A 19 14.82 -5.71 34.36
CA ALA A 19 14.59 -6.22 33.03
C ALA A 19 13.08 -6.08 32.73
N PHE A 20 12.70 -5.14 31.87
CA PHE A 20 11.41 -5.20 31.18
C PHE A 20 11.65 -5.60 29.73
N ALA A 21 11.52 -6.92 29.55
CA ALA A 21 10.78 -7.57 28.49
C ALA A 21 10.71 -6.86 27.13
N GLY A 22 11.44 -7.42 26.18
CA GLY A 22 10.92 -7.70 24.84
C GLY A 22 10.31 -6.52 24.08
N THR A 23 11.10 -5.91 23.22
CA THR A 23 10.60 -5.32 21.98
C THR A 23 9.84 -6.36 21.15
N PRO A 24 8.55 -6.18 20.83
CA PRO A 24 8.11 -6.50 19.48
C PRO A 24 8.52 -5.31 18.60
N PRO A 25 9.29 -5.53 17.52
CA PRO A 25 9.66 -4.45 16.62
C PRO A 25 8.38 -3.88 16.03
N ALA A 26 8.18 -2.56 16.18
CA ALA A 26 7.17 -1.78 15.47
C ALA A 26 7.35 -1.79 13.93
N ARG A 27 8.11 -2.74 13.39
CA ARG A 27 8.39 -2.97 11.97
C ARG A 27 7.21 -3.63 11.23
N LYS A 28 6.17 -4.13 11.92
CA LYS A 28 4.93 -4.63 11.26
C LYS A 28 3.95 -3.53 10.84
N ARG A 29 4.08 -2.29 11.32
CA ARG A 29 3.19 -1.18 10.93
C ARG A 29 3.69 -0.31 9.78
N GLN A 30 4.97 -0.41 9.41
CA GLN A 30 5.53 0.41 8.32
C GLN A 30 5.31 -0.18 6.92
N LYS A 31 4.86 -1.44 6.80
CA LYS A 31 4.52 -2.03 5.49
C LYS A 31 3.17 -1.55 4.92
N ALA A 32 2.38 -0.82 5.69
CA ALA A 32 1.02 -0.38 5.30
C ALA A 32 0.97 1.02 4.68
N GLN A 33 2.04 1.81 4.72
CA GLN A 33 1.97 3.26 4.44
C GLN A 33 2.86 3.72 3.27
N ALA A 34 3.57 2.81 2.61
CA ALA A 34 4.29 3.09 1.36
C ALA A 34 3.52 2.61 0.12
N ALA A 35 2.22 2.33 0.25
CA ALA A 35 1.34 2.15 -0.89
C ALA A 35 1.05 3.56 -1.43
N ALA A 36 1.77 3.95 -2.49
CA ALA A 36 1.37 5.06 -3.34
C ALA A 36 -0.16 5.05 -3.50
N THR A 37 -0.81 6.19 -3.26
CA THR A 37 -2.26 6.37 -3.35
C THR A 37 -2.72 6.14 -4.79
N LEU A 38 -2.76 4.88 -5.19
CA LEU A 38 -3.28 4.43 -6.46
C LEU A 38 -4.79 4.33 -6.30
N THR A 39 -5.52 4.98 -7.19
CA THR A 39 -6.97 4.88 -7.22
C THR A 39 -7.32 3.44 -7.58
N GLU A 40 -7.91 2.71 -6.64
CA GLU A 40 -8.37 1.34 -6.86
C GLU A 40 -9.59 1.35 -7.77
N VAL A 41 -9.48 0.70 -8.92
CA VAL A 41 -10.55 0.52 -9.91
C VAL A 41 -11.00 -0.93 -9.87
N LYS A 42 -12.11 -1.19 -9.15
CA LYS A 42 -12.75 -2.50 -8.99
C LYS A 42 -13.70 -2.84 -10.14
N VAL A 43 -13.68 -2.09 -11.23
CA VAL A 43 -14.44 -2.40 -12.46
C VAL A 43 -13.47 -2.99 -13.46
N CYS A 44 -13.80 -4.16 -14.01
CA CYS A 44 -12.99 -4.82 -15.03
C CYS A 44 -12.98 -3.96 -16.31
N PRO A 45 -11.80 -3.57 -16.83
CA PRO A 45 -11.70 -2.68 -17.99
C PRO A 45 -12.02 -3.38 -19.31
N ILE A 46 -12.00 -4.72 -19.34
CA ILE A 46 -12.33 -5.52 -20.51
C ILE A 46 -13.85 -5.72 -20.61
N THR A 47 -14.47 -6.23 -19.56
CA THR A 47 -15.89 -6.62 -19.54
C THR A 47 -16.81 -5.53 -18.97
N GLY A 48 -16.27 -4.54 -18.26
CA GLY A 48 -17.05 -3.51 -17.56
C GLY A 48 -17.80 -4.01 -16.33
N THR A 49 -17.55 -5.24 -15.88
CA THR A 49 -18.22 -5.84 -14.72
C THR A 49 -17.50 -5.50 -13.41
N VAL A 50 -18.25 -5.43 -12.31
CA VAL A 50 -17.67 -5.17 -10.97
C VAL A 50 -16.94 -6.42 -10.48
N VAL A 51 -15.67 -6.25 -10.16
CA VAL A 51 -14.82 -7.27 -9.55
C VAL A 51 -15.07 -7.26 -8.04
N LYS A 52 -15.50 -8.41 -7.51
CA LYS A 52 -15.64 -8.62 -6.06
C LYS A 52 -14.27 -9.00 -5.48
N GLY A 53 -13.91 -8.40 -4.34
CA GLY A 53 -12.64 -8.70 -3.66
C GLY A 53 -11.41 -8.16 -4.42
N LYS A 54 -10.35 -8.98 -4.50
CA LYS A 54 -9.09 -8.64 -5.20
C LYS A 54 -9.03 -9.16 -6.65
N GLY A 55 -10.10 -9.79 -7.14
CA GLY A 55 -10.11 -10.42 -8.47
C GLY A 55 -9.03 -11.49 -8.63
N THR A 56 -8.63 -11.72 -9.88
CA THR A 56 -7.59 -12.70 -10.23
C THR A 56 -6.20 -12.08 -10.33
N GLY A 57 -6.15 -10.75 -10.43
CA GLY A 57 -4.91 -9.97 -10.54
C GLY A 57 -5.23 -8.49 -10.71
N ASN A 58 -4.18 -7.67 -10.69
CA ASN A 58 -4.31 -6.23 -10.88
C ASN A 58 -3.17 -5.68 -11.74
N ALA A 59 -3.48 -4.72 -12.59
CA ALA A 59 -2.50 -3.94 -13.35
C ALA A 59 -2.48 -2.50 -12.83
N VAL A 60 -1.34 -1.83 -12.94
CA VAL A 60 -1.23 -0.40 -12.64
C VAL A 60 -1.03 0.33 -13.95
N VAL A 61 -1.96 1.24 -14.27
CA VAL A 61 -1.89 2.10 -15.45
C VAL A 61 -1.94 3.54 -14.96
N GLY A 62 -0.81 4.25 -15.09
CA GLY A 62 -0.65 5.58 -14.51
C GLY A 62 -0.84 5.58 -12.99
N LYS A 63 -1.91 6.25 -12.53
CA LYS A 63 -2.27 6.34 -11.10
C LYS A 63 -3.44 5.42 -10.71
N HIS A 64 -3.90 4.57 -11.63
CA HIS A 64 -5.04 3.69 -11.42
C HIS A 64 -4.58 2.25 -11.27
N ARG A 65 -4.95 1.62 -10.15
CA ARG A 65 -4.77 0.17 -9.94
C ARG A 65 -6.07 -0.52 -10.36
N VAL A 66 -6.03 -1.23 -11.46
CA VAL A 66 -7.21 -1.86 -12.06
C VAL A 66 -7.24 -3.35 -11.79
N TYR A 67 -8.38 -3.85 -11.34
CA TYR A 67 -8.60 -5.25 -10.99
C TYR A 67 -9.30 -6.00 -12.14
N PHE A 68 -8.94 -7.27 -12.31
CA PHE A 68 -9.53 -8.14 -13.34
C PHE A 68 -10.43 -9.21 -12.72
N CYS A 69 -11.53 -9.52 -13.40
CA CYS A 69 -12.47 -10.55 -12.96
C CYS A 69 -12.00 -11.99 -13.24
N CYS A 70 -11.10 -12.18 -14.21
CA CYS A 70 -10.52 -13.48 -14.59
C CYS A 70 -9.10 -13.32 -15.15
N THR A 71 -8.34 -14.41 -15.21
CA THR A 71 -7.00 -14.47 -15.84
C THR A 71 -7.03 -14.07 -17.31
N GLY A 72 -8.04 -14.53 -18.08
CA GLY A 72 -8.16 -14.18 -19.50
C GLY A 72 -8.30 -12.68 -19.75
N CYS A 73 -8.98 -11.94 -18.84
CA CYS A 73 -9.04 -10.48 -18.94
C CYS A 73 -7.68 -9.82 -18.68
N GLN A 74 -6.88 -10.37 -17.78
CA GLN A 74 -5.52 -9.86 -17.51
C GLN A 74 -4.60 -10.08 -18.71
N GLU A 75 -4.66 -11.25 -19.34
CA GLU A 75 -3.86 -11.57 -20.53
C GLU A 75 -4.30 -10.73 -21.73
N ALA A 76 -5.60 -10.62 -21.98
CA ALA A 76 -6.13 -9.74 -23.02
C ALA A 76 -5.68 -8.29 -22.79
N PHE A 77 -5.74 -7.83 -21.53
CA PHE A 77 -5.28 -6.48 -21.18
C PHE A 77 -3.77 -6.31 -21.37
N ALA A 78 -2.96 -7.32 -21.05
CA ALA A 78 -1.51 -7.26 -21.21
C ALA A 78 -1.08 -7.10 -22.68
N ASN A 79 -1.81 -7.75 -23.60
CA ASN A 79 -1.55 -7.73 -25.04
C ASN A 79 -1.99 -6.43 -25.75
N LEU A 80 -2.77 -5.57 -25.09
CA LEU A 80 -3.20 -4.29 -25.67
C LEU A 80 -2.07 -3.26 -25.73
N SER A 81 -2.20 -2.31 -26.65
CA SER A 81 -1.35 -1.11 -26.67
C SER A 81 -1.59 -0.23 -25.43
N GLN A 82 -0.62 0.61 -25.08
CA GLN A 82 -0.74 1.52 -23.92
C GLN A 82 -1.95 2.46 -24.04
N GLU A 83 -2.22 2.96 -25.25
CA GLU A 83 -3.36 3.85 -25.51
C GLU A 83 -4.70 3.15 -25.29
N GLU A 84 -4.83 1.89 -25.73
CA GLU A 84 -6.04 1.10 -25.48
C GLU A 84 -6.21 0.77 -24.00
N LYS A 85 -5.11 0.46 -23.31
CA LYS A 85 -5.11 0.25 -21.85
C LYS A 85 -5.67 1.48 -21.13
N GLU A 86 -5.20 2.67 -21.47
CA GLU A 86 -5.66 3.91 -20.87
C GLU A 86 -7.15 4.20 -21.15
N LYS A 87 -7.60 4.00 -22.39
CA LYS A 87 -9.03 4.13 -22.76
C LYS A 87 -9.91 3.19 -21.93
N LYS A 88 -9.56 1.90 -21.88
CA LYS A 88 -10.31 0.88 -21.13
C LYS A 88 -10.31 1.14 -19.62
N VAL A 89 -9.21 1.65 -19.09
CA VAL A 89 -9.10 2.05 -17.67
C VAL A 89 -9.94 3.30 -17.39
N ALA A 90 -9.94 4.29 -18.27
CA ALA A 90 -10.76 5.49 -18.13
C ALA A 90 -12.26 5.14 -18.10
N ASP A 91 -12.73 4.29 -19.02
CA ASP A 91 -14.10 3.76 -19.01
C ASP A 91 -14.46 3.07 -17.69
N ALA A 92 -13.55 2.23 -17.17
CA ALA A 92 -13.75 1.55 -15.90
C ALA A 92 -13.79 2.52 -14.70
N VAL A 93 -12.96 3.56 -14.72
CA VAL A 93 -12.95 4.63 -13.71
C VAL A 93 -14.26 5.41 -13.73
N GLU A 94 -14.76 5.79 -14.92
CA GLU A 94 -16.02 6.52 -15.04
C GLU A 94 -17.21 5.67 -14.58
N LYS A 95 -17.27 4.39 -14.96
CA LYS A 95 -18.28 3.45 -14.44
C LYS A 95 -18.22 3.32 -12.92
N GLN A 96 -17.02 3.22 -12.36
CA GLN A 96 -16.86 3.18 -10.91
C GLN A 96 -17.35 4.47 -10.24
N LYS A 97 -17.01 5.64 -10.80
CA LYS A 97 -17.48 6.94 -10.28
C LYS A 97 -19.01 7.03 -10.28
N GLN A 98 -19.66 6.57 -11.34
CA GLN A 98 -21.12 6.53 -11.45
C GLN A 98 -21.74 5.64 -10.38
N MET A 99 -21.14 4.48 -10.10
CA MET A 99 -21.60 3.59 -9.03
C MET A 99 -21.43 4.21 -7.64
N THR A 100 -20.34 4.93 -7.39
CA THR A 100 -20.10 5.60 -6.09
C THR A 100 -20.95 6.84 -5.86
N LYS A 101 -21.39 7.54 -6.92
CA LYS A 101 -22.28 8.71 -6.82
C LYS A 101 -23.74 8.34 -6.55
N LYS A 102 -24.12 7.08 -6.75
CA LYS A 102 -25.49 6.59 -6.64
C LYS A 102 -25.84 6.01 -5.26
N GLY A 103 -24.91 6.09 -4.29
CA GLY A 103 -25.05 5.56 -2.94
C GLY A 103 -25.24 6.65 -1.90
#